data_AF-A0A7G9Z5F1-F1
#
_entry.id   AF-A0A7G9Z5F1-F1
#
_cell.length_a   1.000
_cell.length_b   1.000
_cell.length_c   1.000
_cell.angle_alpha   90.00
_cell.angle_beta   90.00
_cell.angle_gamma   90.00
#
_symmetry.space_group_name_H-M   'P 1'
#
loop_
_entity.id
_entity.type
_entity.pdbx_description
1 polymer ?
#
loop_
_entity_poly.entity_id
_entity_poly.type
_entity_poly.pdbx_seq_one_letter_code
_entity_poly.pdbx_strand_id
1 'polypeptide(L)' 'MQVHKFICIGTLEERIDQMIERKKELAESIIGAGEAWVTELSTDQLKEVFSLSQDAVEPMD' A
#
# COMPACT_ATOMS: atom_id res chain seq x y z
N MET A 1 -1.14 -9.24 26.83
CA MET A 1 -0.87 -7.78 26.92
C MET A 1 -2.08 -7.05 26.37
N GLN A 2 -2.60 -6.03 27.06
CA GLN A 2 -3.80 -5.28 26.63
C GLN A 2 -3.46 -3.80 26.49
N VAL A 3 -4.03 -3.16 25.47
CA VAL A 3 -3.93 -1.71 25.22
C VAL A 3 -5.34 -1.16 25.11
N HIS A 4 -5.61 -0.06 25.81
CA HIS A 4 -6.92 0.58 25.80
C HIS A 4 -6.77 2.00 25.24
N LYS A 5 -7.67 2.35 24.32
CA LYS A 5 -7.80 3.70 23.77
C LYS A 5 -9.02 4.36 24.39
N PHE A 6 -8.81 5.45 25.11
CA PHE A 6 -9.89 6.29 25.62
C PHE A 6 -10.13 7.44 24.65
N ILE A 7 -11.40 7.75 24.39
CA ILE A 7 -11.83 8.79 23.44
C ILE A 7 -12.97 9.57 24.08
N CYS A 8 -12.87 10.89 24.09
CA CYS A 8 -13.94 11.76 24.50
C CYS A 8 -14.99 11.93 23.39
N ILE A 9 -16.19 11.39 23.61
CA ILE A 9 -17.33 11.46 22.68
C ILE A 9 -17.73 12.92 22.44
N GLY A 10 -18.04 13.27 21.19
CA GLY A 10 -18.48 14.60 20.81
C GLY A 10 -17.37 15.65 20.74
N THR A 11 -16.11 15.24 20.95
CA THR A 11 -14.95 16.12 20.88
C THR A 11 -14.16 15.92 19.58
N LEU A 12 -13.08 16.70 19.43
CA LEU A 12 -12.14 16.53 18.34
C LEU A 12 -11.50 15.13 18.31
N GLU A 13 -11.33 14.47 19.45
CA GLU A 13 -10.71 13.15 19.54
C GLU A 13 -11.47 12.10 18.73
N GLU A 14 -12.81 12.13 18.77
CA GLU A 14 -13.67 11.24 17.99
C GLU A 14 -13.52 11.49 16.48
N ARG A 15 -13.40 12.75 16.06
CA ARG A 15 -13.21 13.10 14.64
C ARG A 15 -11.83 12.66 14.14
N ILE A 16 -10.79 12.83 14.96
CA ILE A 16 -9.44 12.38 14.64
C ILE A 16 -9.40 10.85 14.54
N ASP A 17 -10.06 10.15 15.47
CA ASP A 17 -10.16 8.69 15.46
C ASP A 17 -10.80 8.18 14.16
N GLN A 18 -11.97 8.69 13.80
CA GLN A 18 -12.64 8.35 12.54
C GLN A 18 -11.77 8.65 11.31
N MET A 19 -11.02 9.76 11.31
CA MET A 19 -10.12 10.09 10.21
C MET A 19 -8.96 9.09 10.10
N ILE A 20 -8.39 8.69 11.23
CA ILE A 20 -7.29 7.71 11.27
C ILE A 20 -7.79 6.35 10.78
N GLU A 21 -8.96 5.89 11.22
CA GLU A 21 -9.52 4.61 10.77
C GLU A 21 -9.80 4.62 9.26
N ARG A 22 -10.41 5.68 8.72
CA ARG A 22 -10.58 5.82 7.25
C ARG A 22 -9.26 5.79 6.49
N LYS A 23 -8.22 6.45 7.03
CA LYS A 23 -6.88 6.45 6.41
C LYS A 23 -6.25 5.06 6.44
N LYS A 24 -6.43 4.30 7.53
CA LYS A 24 -5.95 2.92 7.63
C LYS A 24 -6.68 2.02 6.65
N GLU A 25 -8.01 2.09 6.58
CA GLU A 25 -8.81 1.32 5.63
C GLU A 25 -8.36 1.57 4.19
N LEU A 26 -8.14 2.83 3.83
CA LEU A 26 -7.61 3.20 2.51
C LEU A 26 -6.21 2.62 2.29
N ALA A 27 -5.30 2.78 3.28
CA ALA A 27 -3.95 2.24 3.19
C ALA A 27 -3.95 0.71 3.06
N GLU A 28 -4.78 0.00 3.82
CA GLU A 28 -4.95 -1.46 3.73
C GLU A 28 -5.49 -1.87 2.36
N SER A 29 -6.47 -1.13 1.82
CA SER A 29 -7.00 -1.41 0.48
C SER A 29 -5.95 -1.24 -0.63
N ILE A 30 -5.06 -0.26 -0.49
CA ILE A 30 -4.00 0.02 -1.48
C ILE A 30 -2.83 -0.93 -1.31
N ILE A 31 -2.38 -1.18 -0.08
CA ILE A 31 -1.23 -2.04 0.21
C ILE A 31 -1.59 -3.52 0.01
N GLY A 32 -2.80 -3.92 0.39
CA GLY A 32 -3.33 -5.26 0.13
C GLY A 32 -3.53 -5.56 -1.37
N ALA A 33 -3.83 -4.54 -2.18
CA ALA A 33 -3.89 -4.67 -3.63
C ALA A 33 -2.53 -4.43 -4.34
N GLY A 34 -1.60 -3.75 -3.69
CA GLY A 34 -0.42 -3.16 -4.32
C GLY A 34 0.66 -4.16 -4.73
N GLU A 35 0.74 -5.31 -4.06
CA GLU A 35 1.71 -6.37 -4.37
C GLU A 35 1.07 -7.76 -4.50
N ALA A 36 -0.23 -7.91 -4.21
CA ALA A 36 -0.94 -9.18 -4.39
C ALA A 36 -0.87 -9.68 -5.85
N TRP A 37 -0.98 -8.77 -6.81
CA TRP A 37 -0.84 -9.07 -8.23
C TRP A 37 0.51 -9.72 -8.56
N VAL A 38 1.59 -9.38 -7.84
CA VAL A 38 2.94 -9.97 -8.05
C VAL A 38 2.93 -11.46 -7.75
N THR A 39 2.14 -11.89 -6.76
CA THR A 39 2.02 -13.32 -6.41
C THR A 39 1.12 -14.11 -7.38
N GLU A 40 0.36 -13.41 -8.23
CA GLU A 40 -0.55 -13.99 -9.22
C GLU A 40 0.06 -14.05 -10.63
N LEU A 41 1.26 -13.49 -10.84
CA LEU A 41 1.98 -13.54 -12.11
C LEU A 41 2.61 -14.92 -12.38
N SER A 42 2.63 -15.32 -13.66
CA SER A 42 3.45 -16.46 -14.09
C SER A 42 4.95 -16.15 -14.03
N THR A 43 5.78 -17.19 -14.06
CA THR A 43 7.25 -17.04 -14.10
C THR A 43 7.72 -16.18 -15.27
N ASP A 44 7.07 -16.28 -16.43
CA ASP A 44 7.42 -15.50 -17.62
C ASP A 44 7.06 -14.01 -17.45
N GLN A 45 5.90 -13.72 -16.86
CA GLN A 45 5.46 -12.35 -16.58
C GLN A 45 6.33 -11.67 -15.51
N LEU A 46 6.71 -12.42 -14.46
CA LEU A 46 7.67 -11.93 -13.46
C LEU A 46 9.01 -11.59 -14.11
N LYS A 47 9.49 -12.44 -15.01
CA LYS A 47 10.76 -12.23 -15.71
C LYS A 47 10.73 -10.97 -16.59
N GLU A 48 9.58 -10.65 -17.18
CA GLU A 48 9.39 -9.41 -17.95
C GLU A 48 9.44 -8.16 -17.05
N VAL A 49 8.75 -8.16 -15.90
CA VAL A 49 8.75 -7.05 -14.93
C VAL A 49 10.16 -6.72 -14.41
N PHE A 50 11.00 -7.74 -14.21
CA PHE A 50 12.37 -7.56 -13.74
C PHE A 50 13.41 -7.41 -14.86
N SER A 51 13.00 -7.48 -16.14
CA SER A 51 13.93 -7.36 -17.25
C SER A 51 14.32 -5.89 -17.49
N LEU A 52 15.61 -5.65 -17.66
CA LEU A 52 16.13 -4.33 -18.02
C LEU A 52 15.78 -4.05 -19.49
N SER A 53 15.02 -2.98 -19.73
CA SER A 53 14.65 -2.55 -21.09
C SER A 53 15.90 -2.06 -21.84
N GLN A 54 16.03 -2.41 -23.12
CA GLN A 54 17.19 -2.01 -23.93
C GLN A 54 17.30 -0.48 -24.06
N ASP A 55 16.17 0.21 -24.12
CA ASP A 55 16.07 1.68 -24.13
C ASP A 55 16.68 2.33 -22.89
N ALA A 56 16.73 1.62 -21.75
CA ALA A 56 17.35 2.13 -20.53
C ALA A 56 18.89 2.03 -20.54
N VAL A 57 19.45 1.33 -21.52
CA VAL A 57 20.89 1.05 -21.67
C VAL A 57 21.47 1.76 -22.90
N GLU A 58 20.64 2.35 -23.76
CA GLU A 58 21.15 3.14 -24.87
C GLU A 58 21.98 4.31 -24.33
N PRO A 59 23.27 4.41 -24.70
CA PRO A 59 24.04 5.59 -24.37
C PRO A 59 23.36 6.77 -25.06
N MET A 60 23.01 7.79 -24.26
CA MET A 60 22.51 9.05 -24.76
C MET A 60 23.65 9.69 -25.57
N ASP A 61 23.60 9.54 -26.90
CA ASP A 61 24.51 10.22 -27.84
C ASP A 61 24.38 11.75 -27.70
#